data_AF-A0A7G8FK90-F1
#
_entry.id   AF-A0A7G8FK90-F1
#
_cell.length_a   1.000
_cell.length_b   1.000
_cell.length_c   1.000
_cell.angle_alpha   90.00
_cell.angle_beta   90.00
_cell.angle_gamma   90.00
#
_symmetry.space_group_name_H-M   'P 1'
#
loop_
_entity.id
_entity.type
_entity.pdbx_description
1 polymer ?
#
loop_
_entity_poly.entity_id
_entity_poly.type
_entity_poly.pdbx_seq_one_letter_code
_entity_poly.pdbx_strand_id
1 'polypeptide(L)' 'MSDTFELNGRQIVLKASSDRVVAERVLRHIQRRMNEDDWRPYTSKADAVQAWFRLGGIRAQVLEALNLV' A
#
# COMPACT_ATOMS: atom_id res chain seq x y z
N MET A 1 4.30 21.08 -8.32
CA MET A 1 2.98 20.79 -7.74
C MET A 1 3.02 19.33 -7.31
N SER A 2 2.82 19.05 -6.03
CA SER A 2 2.73 17.67 -5.54
C SER A 2 1.38 17.13 -5.97
N ASP A 3 1.38 16.13 -6.85
CA ASP A 3 0.14 15.48 -7.26
C ASP A 3 -0.30 14.52 -6.14
N THR A 4 -1.60 14.33 -5.99
CA THR A 4 -2.14 13.48 -4.90
C THR A 4 -3.18 12.52 -5.44
N PHE A 5 -3.16 11.30 -4.91
CA PHE A 5 -4.13 10.26 -5.22
C PHE A 5 -4.95 9.95 -3.98
N GLU A 6 -6.27 10.14 -4.06
CA GLU A 6 -7.16 9.85 -2.94
C GLU A 6 -7.51 8.37 -2.89
N LEU A 7 -7.34 7.76 -1.71
CA LEU A 7 -7.71 6.38 -1.41
C LEU A 7 -8.36 6.32 -0.02
N ASN A 8 -9.61 5.87 0.05
CA ASN A 8 -10.40 5.77 1.28
C ASN A 8 -10.39 7.05 2.13
N GLY A 9 -10.46 8.23 1.50
CA GLY A 9 -10.43 9.53 2.18
C GLY A 9 -9.05 9.93 2.71
N ARG A 10 -7.98 9.18 2.41
CA ARG A 10 -6.59 9.57 2.65
C ARG A 10 -5.90 9.98 1.34
N GLN A 11 -5.03 10.97 1.41
CA GLN A 11 -4.24 11.42 0.26
C GLN A 11 -2.89 10.71 0.22
N ILE A 12 -2.58 10.09 -0.91
CA ILE A 12 -1.26 9.54 -1.23
C ILE A 12 -0.50 10.58 -2.03
N VAL A 13 0.65 11.01 -1.51
CA VAL A 13 1.55 11.98 -2.14
C VAL A 13 2.31 11.31 -3.28
N LEU A 14 2.16 11.87 -4.48
CA LEU A 14 2.84 11.46 -5.70
C LEU A 14 4.00 12.43 -5.98
N LYS A 15 5.21 11.89 -6.11
CA LYS A 15 6.43 12.65 -6.42
C LYS A 15 6.73 12.68 -7.92
N ALA A 16 6.24 11.69 -8.66
CA ALA A 16 6.33 11.59 -10.11
C ALA A 16 5.01 11.08 -10.71
N SER A 17 4.75 11.37 -11.98
CA SER A 17 3.53 10.89 -12.67
C SER A 17 3.41 9.36 -12.68
N SER A 18 4.53 8.64 -12.64
CA SER A 18 4.55 7.17 -12.55
C SER A 18 4.05 6.64 -11.20
N ASP A 19 4.08 7.45 -10.14
CA ASP A 19 3.76 7.02 -8.79
C ASP A 19 2.30 6.59 -8.66
N ARG A 20 1.40 7.18 -9.45
CA ARG A 20 0.00 6.75 -9.48
C ARG A 20 -0.14 5.29 -9.90
N VAL A 21 0.53 4.89 -10.98
CA VAL A 21 0.50 3.50 -11.48
C VAL A 21 1.12 2.56 -10.44
N VAL A 22 2.17 3.01 -9.74
CA VAL A 22 2.79 2.25 -8.64
C VAL A 22 1.82 2.09 -7.47
N ALA A 23 1.16 3.16 -7.03
CA ALA A 23 0.18 3.14 -5.95
C ALA A 23 -0.98 2.17 -6.26
N GLU A 24 -1.55 2.24 -7.47
CA GLU A 24 -2.61 1.34 -7.92
C GLU A 24 -2.15 -0.12 -8.00
N ARG A 25 -0.89 -0.38 -8.39
CA ARG A 25 -0.33 -1.74 -8.42
C ARG A 25 -0.14 -2.30 -7.01
N VAL A 26 0.36 -1.48 -6.09
CA VAL A 26 0.55 -1.86 -4.69
C VAL A 26 -0.81 -2.12 -4.02
N LEU A 27 -1.80 -1.25 -4.26
CA LEU A 27 -3.17 -1.42 -3.79
C LEU A 27 -3.75 -2.77 -4.25
N ARG A 28 -3.71 -3.04 -5.56
CA ARG A 28 -4.20 -4.32 -6.14
C ARG A 28 -3.48 -5.53 -5.54
N HIS A 29 -2.17 -5.43 -5.35
CA HIS A 29 -1.40 -6.50 -4.74
C HIS A 29 -1.85 -6.79 -3.30
N ILE A 30 -1.98 -5.77 -2.46
CA ILE A 30 -2.37 -5.93 -1.05
C ILE A 30 -3.81 -6.46 -0.94
N GLN A 31 -4.74 -5.90 -1.71
CA GLN A 31 -6.14 -6.36 -1.73
C GLN A 31 -6.25 -7.82 -2.15
N ARG A 32 -5.50 -8.25 -3.17
CA ARG A 32 -5.46 -9.65 -3.58
C ARG A 32 -5.01 -10.56 -2.45
N ARG A 33 -3.95 -10.17 -1.73
CA ARG A 33 -3.39 -10.95 -0.60
C ARG A 33 -4.38 -11.01 0.56
N MET A 34 -5.11 -9.94 0.84
CA MET A 34 -6.21 -9.93 1.82
C MET A 34 -7.37 -10.86 1.41
N ASN A 35 -7.76 -10.84 0.13
CA ASN A 35 -8.87 -11.65 -0.36
C ASN A 35 -8.55 -13.14 -0.41
N GLU A 36 -7.31 -13.48 -0.77
CA GLU A 36 -6.83 -14.87 -0.84
C GLU A 36 -6.37 -15.41 0.52
N ASP A 37 -6.30 -14.56 1.55
CA ASP A 37 -5.64 -14.84 2.85
C ASP A 37 -4.23 -15.43 2.70
N ASP A 38 -3.54 -15.05 1.62
CA ASP A 38 -2.19 -15.52 1.31
C ASP A 38 -1.17 -14.52 1.90
N TRP A 39 -0.36 -14.96 2.85
CA TRP A 39 0.64 -14.10 3.50
C TRP A 39 2.08 -14.55 3.28
N ARG A 40 2.31 -15.63 2.51
CA ARG A 40 3.66 -16.19 2.27
C ARG A 40 4.62 -15.20 1.58
N PRO A 41 5.89 -15.12 1.99
CA PRO A 41 6.58 -16.03 2.91
C PRO A 41 6.45 -15.63 4.40
N TYR A 42 5.65 -14.61 4.72
CA TYR A 42 5.47 -14.17 6.10
C TYR A 42 4.58 -15.16 6.87
N THR A 43 4.84 -15.28 8.17
CA THR A 43 4.08 -16.15 9.07
C THR A 43 2.63 -15.69 9.25
N SER A 44 2.38 -14.39 9.17
CA SER A 44 1.06 -13.80 9.37
C SER A 44 0.83 -12.54 8.53
N LYS A 45 -0.45 -12.12 8.45
CA LYS A 45 -0.83 -10.80 7.92
C LYS A 45 -0.09 -9.66 8.60
N ALA A 46 0.00 -9.68 9.93
CA ALA A 46 0.65 -8.63 10.70
C ALA A 46 2.13 -8.51 10.35
N ASP A 47 2.83 -9.64 10.21
CA ASP A 47 4.25 -9.66 9.81
C ASP A 47 4.44 -9.12 8.39
N ALA A 48 3.56 -9.51 7.46
CA ALA A 48 3.59 -9.03 6.08
C ALA A 48 3.39 -7.51 6.01
N VAL A 49 2.33 -7.01 6.65
CA VAL A 49 1.99 -5.59 6.69
C VAL A 49 3.11 -4.79 7.34
N GLN A 50 3.66 -5.25 8.46
CA GLN A 50 4.74 -4.54 9.14
C GLN A 50 6.04 -4.52 8.32
N ALA A 51 6.39 -5.64 7.67
CA ALA A 51 7.54 -5.68 6.77
C ALA A 51 7.37 -4.73 5.58
N TRP A 52 6.18 -4.69 5.00
CA TRP A 52 5.86 -3.78 3.89
C TRP A 52 5.85 -2.31 4.30
N PHE A 53 5.35 -2.01 5.50
CA PHE A 53 5.32 -0.64 6.04
C PHE A 53 6.73 -0.09 6.25
N ARG A 54 7.67 -0.90 6.77
CA ARG A 54 9.07 -0.51 6.98
C ARG A 54 9.80 -0.08 5.70
N LEU A 55 9.33 -0.49 4.52
CA LEU A 55 9.90 -0.06 3.24
C LEU A 55 9.57 1.41 2.93
N GLY A 56 8.58 2.00 3.60
CA GLY A 56 8.21 3.40 3.46
C GLY A 56 7.60 3.73 2.09
N GLY A 57 7.63 5.03 1.76
CA GLY A 57 7.22 5.56 0.46
C GLY A 57 5.74 5.32 0.14
N ILE A 58 5.45 5.08 -1.14
CA ILE A 58 4.08 4.86 -1.64
C ILE A 58 3.44 3.65 -0.96
N ARG A 59 4.21 2.60 -0.68
CA ARG A 59 3.67 1.38 -0.05
C ARG A 59 3.16 1.64 1.36
N ALA A 60 3.90 2.40 2.17
CA ALA A 60 3.45 2.78 3.50
C ALA A 60 2.16 3.63 3.45
N GLN A 61 2.12 4.63 2.56
CA GLN A 61 0.92 5.48 2.38
C GLN A 61 -0.31 4.67 1.93
N VAL A 62 -0.13 3.66 1.07
CA VAL A 62 -1.23 2.76 0.66
C VAL A 62 -1.70 1.89 1.85
N LEU A 63 -0.79 1.38 2.67
CA LEU A 63 -1.17 0.60 3.86
C LEU A 63 -1.95 1.43 4.88
N GLU A 64 -1.51 2.66 5.11
CA GLU A 64 -2.21 3.66 5.93
C GLU A 64 -3.62 3.94 5.37
N ALA A 65 -3.73 4.20 4.06
CA ALA A 65 -5.01 4.43 3.39
C ALA A 65 -5.95 3.20 3.44
N LEU A 66 -5.40 1.99 3.54
CA LEU A 66 -6.19 0.77 3.76
C LEU A 66 -6.52 0.49 5.23
N ASN A 67 -6.12 1.37 6.17
CA ASN A 67 -6.22 1.17 7.61
C ASN A 67 -5.60 -0.18 8.07
N LEU A 68 -4.47 -0.56 7.46
CA LEU A 68 -3.73 -1.77 7.85
C LEU A 68 -2.65 -1.48 8.89
N VAL A 69 -2.31 -0.21 9.08
CA VAL A 69 -1.35 0.35 10.05
C VAL A 69 -1.87 1.67 10.59
#